data_AF-A0A7S4VLE7-F1
#
_entry.id   AF-A0A7S4VLE7-F1
#
_cell.length_a   1.000
_cell.length_b   1.000
_cell.length_c   1.000
_cell.angle_alpha   90.00
_cell.angle_beta   90.00
_cell.angle_gamma   90.00
#
_symmetry.space_group_name_H-M   'P 1'
#
loop_
_entity.id
_entity.type
_entity.pdbx_description
1 polymer ?
#
loop_
_entity_poly.entity_id
_entity_poly.type
_entity_poly.pdbx_seq_one_letter_code
_entity_poly.pdbx_strand_id
1 'polypeptide(L)'
;VMTNSAILRQSSLVASKLTRGSTRKVSSTTRRANNSAPVRTVYPQNRWSGQMHRRSAVSPLSLSRHLSTFSSSSPSSADVGSSQSFLAGAVTAAFVAGVAGCAVLTGAPDQKNVTQSEAAFASFPSLTPASTIADLSENNDEELEDRIDSLPVYSIADVAKNNGKDGSRTWMTYGGMVYDVTDFVPNHPGGSEKIMMAAGAAIEPFWHLYRQHFASDQPMNLMEKMVIGTLCEEDQDKIDEAMEKIAEENDPYDLEPTRHPALIVHSDQPMNAEVPEQMITENYITPPELFYIRHHHPVPYLSEEDVKNYHVKFDLTQYGGKEIEISLADLKKLKKVEVVTTLQCSGNRRSGYNDVKKTSGTSWGQGAVSTAKWGGARLKDVLELAGLDDPFAAEDEGLEYVRFESLDGMKSSITIDKAMNPYGDCILAYEMNGETLPRDHGFPVRLIVPGYSAVRNVKWVSKVELSKYEAEGPWQRGLNYKTLPPSVTDAKSVDIEKMPSMMVGSIFSGITNLDFGKHIDASTAKSYKAGDSIMVKAGGWAWAGGGRNIVRVDLTGDNGETWTTAEIQQGGDQKFGRAWAWV
;
A
#
# COMPACT_ATOMS: atom_id res chain seq x y z
N VAL A 1 -41.62 -11.47 -2.35
CA VAL A 1 -41.68 -11.46 -3.84
C VAL A 1 -42.51 -10.29 -4.37
N MET A 2 -42.09 -9.66 -5.49
CA MET A 2 -42.50 -8.31 -5.98
C MET A 2 -41.95 -7.18 -5.07
N THR A 3 -41.31 -6.09 -5.54
CA THR A 3 -40.91 -5.68 -6.90
C THR A 3 -39.50 -5.06 -6.89
N ASN A 4 -38.59 -5.50 -7.79
CA ASN A 4 -37.62 -4.61 -8.44
C ASN A 4 -36.85 -5.30 -9.59
N SER A 5 -37.50 -5.43 -10.75
CA SER A 5 -36.87 -5.92 -11.99
C SER A 5 -36.92 -4.86 -13.09
N ALA A 6 -36.48 -3.64 -12.79
CA ALA A 6 -36.61 -2.49 -13.67
C ALA A 6 -35.51 -1.42 -13.49
N ILE A 7 -34.25 -1.74 -13.82
CA ILE A 7 -33.25 -0.83 -14.43
C ILE A 7 -32.15 -1.71 -15.05
N LEU A 8 -32.38 -2.18 -16.28
CA LEU A 8 -31.35 -2.73 -17.18
C LEU A 8 -31.96 -2.98 -18.58
N ARG A 9 -31.24 -2.58 -19.64
CA ARG A 9 -31.53 -2.83 -21.07
C ARG A 9 -32.74 -2.10 -21.71
N GLN A 10 -32.53 -0.83 -22.03
CA GLN A 10 -32.56 -0.29 -23.41
C GLN A 10 -31.99 1.15 -23.37
N SER A 11 -31.24 1.64 -24.35
CA SER A 11 -31.43 1.45 -25.80
C SER A 11 -30.11 1.32 -26.57
N SER A 12 -30.15 0.55 -27.66
CA SER A 12 -29.19 0.66 -28.77
C SER A 12 -29.97 0.64 -30.10
N LEU A 13 -29.34 1.08 -31.19
CA LEU A 13 -29.90 1.14 -32.56
C LEU A 13 -31.02 2.17 -32.79
N VAL A 14 -30.62 3.38 -33.19
CA VAL A 14 -31.19 3.99 -34.41
C VAL A 14 -30.05 4.13 -35.42
N ALA A 15 -30.25 3.65 -36.64
CA ALA A 15 -29.24 3.70 -37.70
C ALA A 15 -29.76 4.52 -38.88
N SER A 16 -28.85 5.25 -39.54
CA SER A 16 -29.09 5.78 -40.88
C SER A 16 -27.91 5.47 -41.81
N LYS A 17 -28.23 5.13 -43.05
CA LYS A 17 -27.29 4.93 -44.16
C LYS A 17 -27.40 6.11 -45.12
N LEU A 18 -26.37 6.27 -45.98
CA LEU A 18 -26.27 7.01 -47.26
C LEU A 18 -25.22 8.14 -47.21
N THR A 19 -24.31 8.32 -48.18
CA THR A 19 -23.58 7.38 -49.08
C THR A 19 -22.48 8.17 -49.82
N ARG A 20 -21.40 7.49 -50.25
CA ARG A 20 -20.55 7.83 -51.40
C ARG A 20 -19.95 9.26 -51.48
N GLY A 21 -18.67 9.35 -51.08
CA GLY A 21 -17.60 9.19 -52.08
C GLY A 21 -16.81 10.42 -52.54
N SER A 22 -15.49 10.30 -52.49
CA SER A 22 -14.60 10.74 -53.57
C SER A 22 -13.28 9.96 -53.49
N THR A 23 -12.71 9.59 -54.64
CA THR A 23 -11.39 8.95 -54.73
C THR A 23 -10.36 9.94 -55.28
N ARG A 24 -9.17 9.98 -54.68
CA ARG A 24 -7.99 10.50 -55.38
C ARG A 24 -6.70 9.81 -54.98
N LYS A 25 -6.10 9.12 -55.94
CA LYS A 25 -4.69 8.74 -55.91
C LYS A 25 -3.83 9.99 -56.14
N VAL A 26 -2.71 10.08 -55.42
CA VAL A 26 -1.46 10.64 -55.95
C VAL A 26 -0.34 9.66 -55.58
N SER A 27 0.65 9.49 -56.45
CA SER A 27 1.69 8.46 -56.33
C SER A 27 3.07 9.04 -56.54
N SER A 28 4.07 8.51 -55.83
CA SER A 28 5.53 8.66 -56.08
C SER A 28 6.08 10.12 -55.93
N THR A 29 7.35 10.37 -55.61
CA THR A 29 8.54 9.64 -56.07
C THR A 29 9.74 9.71 -55.08
N THR A 30 10.55 8.66 -55.15
CA THR A 30 11.84 8.40 -54.49
C THR A 30 12.89 9.52 -54.57
N ARG A 31 13.72 9.66 -53.51
CA ARG A 31 15.18 9.74 -53.69
C ARG A 31 15.98 9.29 -52.45
N ARG A 32 17.12 8.65 -52.67
CA ARG A 32 18.14 8.30 -51.66
C ARG A 32 19.16 9.43 -51.52
N ALA A 33 19.82 9.52 -50.36
CA ALA A 33 21.22 9.89 -50.24
C ALA A 33 21.86 9.16 -49.05
N ASN A 34 23.01 8.51 -49.25
CA ASN A 34 23.88 8.04 -48.17
C ASN A 34 24.97 9.09 -47.94
N ASN A 35 25.54 9.18 -46.73
CA ASN A 35 26.99 9.03 -46.52
C ASN A 35 27.45 9.08 -45.05
N SER A 36 28.44 8.22 -44.74
CA SER A 36 29.63 8.37 -43.84
C SER A 36 29.59 9.32 -42.62
N ALA A 37 30.20 8.99 -41.47
CA ALA A 37 30.99 7.83 -41.03
C ALA A 37 31.15 7.86 -39.48
N PRO A 38 31.54 6.76 -38.80
CA PRO A 38 31.56 6.71 -37.33
C PRO A 38 32.77 7.43 -36.72
N VAL A 39 32.52 8.20 -35.65
CA VAL A 39 33.58 8.77 -34.79
C VAL A 39 34.07 7.71 -33.81
N ARG A 40 35.37 7.41 -33.84
CA ARG A 40 36.05 6.64 -32.79
C ARG A 40 36.42 7.56 -31.64
N THR A 41 35.74 7.42 -30.49
CA THR A 41 36.21 7.97 -29.22
C THR A 41 37.00 6.91 -28.46
N VAL A 42 38.19 7.25 -27.98
CA VAL A 42 39.12 6.30 -27.33
C VAL A 42 38.92 6.31 -25.82
N TYR A 43 38.65 5.15 -25.22
CA TYR A 43 38.71 4.97 -23.77
C TYR A 43 40.17 4.92 -23.29
N PRO A 44 40.61 5.78 -22.35
CA PRO A 44 41.94 5.67 -21.75
C PRO A 44 41.98 4.53 -20.73
N GLN A 45 42.79 3.50 -20.99
CA GLN A 45 43.08 2.44 -20.00
C GLN A 45 44.01 2.96 -18.90
N ASN A 46 43.46 3.49 -17.81
CA ASN A 46 44.23 3.81 -16.62
C ASN A 46 44.62 2.53 -15.84
N ARG A 47 45.76 1.93 -16.21
CA ARG A 47 46.46 0.97 -15.34
C ARG A 47 46.90 1.66 -14.05
N TRP A 48 46.49 1.15 -12.90
CA TRP A 48 47.15 1.43 -11.62
C TRP A 48 47.78 0.16 -11.07
N SER A 49 49.09 0.04 -11.26
CA SER A 49 49.92 -1.05 -10.71
C SER A 49 50.50 -0.66 -9.36
N GLY A 50 49.79 -0.96 -8.27
CA GLY A 50 50.29 -0.83 -6.90
C GLY A 50 50.87 -2.14 -6.39
N GLN A 51 52.13 -2.15 -5.95
CA GLN A 51 52.81 -3.38 -5.50
C GLN A 51 52.31 -3.85 -4.13
N MET A 52 51.98 -5.14 -4.02
CA MET A 52 51.99 -5.82 -2.73
C MET A 52 53.42 -5.87 -2.18
N HIS A 53 53.59 -5.68 -0.87
CA HIS A 53 54.79 -6.11 -0.14
C HIS A 53 54.38 -6.91 1.10
N ARG A 54 54.72 -8.20 1.11
CA ARG A 54 54.62 -9.06 2.30
C ARG A 54 55.85 -8.86 3.18
N ARG A 55 55.66 -8.72 4.50
CA ARG A 55 56.56 -9.30 5.51
C ARG A 55 55.70 -9.90 6.63
N SER A 56 56.22 -10.93 7.29
CA SER A 56 55.44 -11.85 8.11
C SER A 56 55.87 -11.87 9.58
N ALA A 57 54.88 -12.04 10.45
CA ALA A 57 54.90 -12.77 11.73
C ALA A 57 56.13 -12.68 12.67
N VAL A 58 55.88 -12.18 13.89
CA VAL A 58 56.46 -12.73 15.14
C VAL A 58 55.36 -12.81 16.20
N SER A 59 55.33 -13.91 16.95
CA SER A 59 54.52 -14.19 18.15
C SER A 59 55.41 -15.01 19.11
N PRO A 60 54.99 -15.38 20.34
CA PRO A 60 53.86 -14.92 21.15
C PRO A 60 54.31 -14.42 22.54
N LEU A 61 53.39 -14.17 23.47
CA LEU A 61 53.51 -14.64 24.88
C LEU A 61 52.17 -14.52 25.62
N SER A 62 52.04 -15.26 26.72
CA SER A 62 50.85 -15.29 27.59
C SER A 62 51.22 -14.95 29.03
N LEU A 63 50.23 -14.51 29.82
CA LEU A 63 50.25 -14.58 31.29
C LEU A 63 48.80 -14.51 31.80
N SER A 64 48.56 -14.98 33.03
CA SER A 64 47.20 -15.19 33.53
C SER A 64 47.09 -15.08 35.05
N ARG A 65 45.86 -14.81 35.53
CA ARG A 65 45.38 -14.85 36.93
C ARG A 65 46.00 -13.80 37.88
N HIS A 66 45.13 -13.12 38.64
CA HIS A 66 44.73 -13.65 39.96
C HIS A 66 43.43 -13.00 40.49
N LEU A 67 42.85 -13.62 41.52
CA LEU A 67 41.61 -13.24 42.22
C LEU A 67 41.91 -12.93 43.69
N SER A 68 41.20 -11.95 44.25
CA SER A 68 40.95 -11.79 45.69
C SER A 68 39.77 -10.80 45.87
N THR A 69 38.55 -11.13 46.31
CA THR A 69 38.06 -11.77 47.56
C THR A 69 38.21 -10.92 48.84
N PHE A 70 37.20 -10.10 49.14
CA PHE A 70 36.66 -9.80 50.50
C PHE A 70 35.18 -9.36 50.24
N SER A 71 34.13 -9.98 50.77
CA SER A 71 33.76 -10.36 52.15
C SER A 71 32.99 -9.24 52.88
N SER A 72 31.71 -9.54 53.14
CA SER A 72 30.63 -8.76 53.74
C SER A 72 30.89 -8.02 55.06
N SER A 73 30.21 -6.88 55.25
CA SER A 73 29.59 -6.48 56.53
C SER A 73 28.58 -5.33 56.38
N SER A 74 27.35 -5.53 56.85
CA SER A 74 26.40 -4.48 57.27
C SER A 74 26.45 -4.35 58.80
N PRO A 75 25.97 -3.26 59.46
CA PRO A 75 24.52 -3.11 59.72
C PRO A 75 23.98 -1.67 59.95
N SER A 76 22.70 -1.58 60.34
CA SER A 76 22.02 -0.52 61.13
C SER A 76 21.69 0.86 60.51
N SER A 77 20.61 1.58 60.92
CA SER A 77 19.20 1.18 61.21
C SER A 77 18.34 2.40 61.61
N ALA A 78 17.19 2.61 60.95
CA ALA A 78 15.94 3.23 61.45
C ALA A 78 14.84 2.91 60.40
N ASP A 79 13.67 2.32 60.65
CA ASP A 79 12.56 2.62 61.60
C ASP A 79 11.91 4.00 61.36
N VAL A 80 10.59 4.17 61.23
CA VAL A 80 9.39 3.28 61.37
C VAL A 80 8.49 3.54 60.13
N GLY A 81 7.82 2.58 59.44
CA GLY A 81 6.82 1.59 59.86
C GLY A 81 5.38 2.19 59.72
N SER A 82 4.29 1.47 59.45
CA SER A 82 3.99 0.09 58.96
C SER A 82 2.70 0.22 58.08
N SER A 83 1.91 -0.75 57.61
CA SER A 83 1.69 -2.23 57.68
C SER A 83 0.64 -2.55 56.58
N GLN A 84 0.36 -3.74 56.02
CA GLN A 84 0.74 -5.18 56.13
C GLN A 84 0.47 -5.81 54.71
N SER A 85 1.08 -6.91 54.21
CA SER A 85 0.99 -8.35 54.56
C SER A 85 -0.39 -8.99 54.28
N PHE A 86 -0.58 -10.22 53.73
CA PHE A 86 0.25 -11.35 53.20
C PHE A 86 -0.66 -12.15 52.20
N LEU A 87 -0.31 -13.20 51.42
CA LEU A 87 0.85 -14.09 51.16
C LEU A 87 1.21 -14.01 49.63
N ALA A 88 2.26 -14.58 48.99
CA ALA A 88 3.21 -15.71 49.18
C ALA A 88 2.81 -17.09 48.59
N GLY A 89 3.64 -17.62 47.67
CA GLY A 89 3.53 -18.96 47.05
C GLY A 89 4.49 -19.19 45.87
N ALA A 90 5.56 -19.98 46.06
CA ALA A 90 6.50 -20.42 45.00
C ALA A 90 6.11 -21.82 44.45
N VAL A 91 6.72 -22.36 43.39
CA VAL A 91 7.97 -23.18 43.39
C VAL A 91 8.22 -23.61 41.92
N THR A 92 9.31 -23.22 41.24
CA THR A 92 10.68 -23.82 41.15
C THR A 92 10.85 -24.86 40.01
N ALA A 93 12.10 -24.92 39.48
CA ALA A 93 12.71 -25.90 38.57
C ALA A 93 12.56 -25.67 37.05
N ALA A 94 13.46 -26.18 36.18
CA ALA A 94 14.94 -26.21 36.13
C ALA A 94 15.39 -26.98 34.87
N PHE A 95 16.48 -26.54 34.23
CA PHE A 95 17.35 -27.25 33.26
C PHE A 95 16.94 -28.60 32.63
N VAL A 96 17.09 -28.68 31.31
CA VAL A 96 18.10 -29.56 30.65
C VAL A 96 18.31 -29.12 29.20
N ALA A 97 19.53 -29.30 28.66
CA ALA A 97 19.84 -29.11 27.24
C ALA A 97 20.04 -30.47 26.56
N GLY A 98 19.60 -30.61 25.30
CA GLY A 98 19.74 -31.84 24.52
C GLY A 98 20.07 -31.54 23.06
N VAL A 99 21.15 -32.16 22.56
CA VAL A 99 21.54 -32.12 21.15
C VAL A 99 21.30 -33.49 20.53
N ALA A 100 20.45 -33.54 19.52
CA ALA A 100 20.37 -34.64 18.56
C ALA A 100 19.82 -34.10 17.24
N GLY A 101 20.39 -34.52 16.12
CA GLY A 101 19.86 -34.27 14.79
C GLY A 101 19.90 -35.55 13.97
N CYS A 102 19.05 -35.68 12.96
CA CYS A 102 19.19 -36.75 11.97
C CYS A 102 18.47 -36.43 10.64
N ALA A 103 18.94 -37.10 9.60
CA ALA A 103 18.26 -37.45 8.35
C ALA A 103 17.48 -36.36 7.58
N VAL A 104 18.06 -35.96 6.45
CA VAL A 104 17.28 -35.66 5.23
C VAL A 104 16.56 -36.95 4.80
N LEU A 105 15.28 -36.87 4.47
CA LEU A 105 14.57 -37.90 3.70
C LEU A 105 13.77 -37.25 2.56
N THR A 106 13.96 -37.79 1.36
CA THR A 106 13.29 -37.39 0.13
C THR A 106 11.95 -38.13 -0.02
N GLY A 107 10.88 -37.42 -0.35
CA GLY A 107 9.60 -38.04 -0.70
C GLY A 107 8.63 -37.03 -1.30
N ALA A 108 8.18 -37.27 -2.53
CA ALA A 108 7.12 -36.49 -3.16
C ALA A 108 5.73 -37.04 -2.76
N PRO A 109 4.72 -36.18 -2.54
CA PRO A 109 3.35 -36.63 -2.32
C PRO A 109 2.65 -36.87 -3.68
N ASP A 110 2.27 -38.13 -3.94
CA ASP A 110 1.38 -38.49 -5.05
C ASP A 110 -0.09 -38.47 -4.58
N GLN A 111 -1.04 -38.24 -5.49
CA GLN A 111 -2.45 -38.04 -5.15
C GLN A 111 -3.18 -39.35 -4.85
N LYS A 112 -3.93 -39.43 -3.73
CA LYS A 112 -5.35 -39.91 -3.71
C LYS A 112 -6.06 -39.88 -2.35
N ASN A 113 -7.39 -39.85 -2.48
CA ASN A 113 -8.44 -40.28 -1.53
C ASN A 113 -8.56 -39.54 -0.18
N VAL A 114 -9.46 -38.54 -0.17
CA VAL A 114 -10.15 -38.05 1.03
C VAL A 114 -11.40 -38.92 1.29
N THR A 115 -11.49 -39.56 2.46
CA THR A 115 -12.77 -40.01 3.05
C THR A 115 -12.66 -40.17 4.57
N GLN A 116 -13.60 -39.56 5.30
CA GLN A 116 -14.10 -39.93 6.63
C GLN A 116 -13.12 -40.00 7.82
N SER A 117 -13.23 -39.00 8.72
CA SER A 117 -13.30 -39.24 10.17
C SER A 117 -14.02 -38.08 10.88
N GLU A 118 -15.35 -38.16 11.00
CA GLU A 118 -16.10 -37.36 11.97
C GLU A 118 -16.02 -37.98 13.39
N ALA A 119 -16.64 -37.31 14.36
CA ALA A 119 -16.86 -37.75 15.75
C ALA A 119 -15.67 -37.72 16.73
N ALA A 120 -15.34 -36.52 17.23
CA ALA A 120 -14.61 -36.36 18.50
C ALA A 120 -14.84 -34.99 19.22
N PHE A 121 -16.07 -34.48 19.31
CA PHE A 121 -16.38 -33.34 20.20
C PHE A 121 -17.75 -33.49 20.87
N ALA A 122 -17.78 -33.38 22.20
CA ALA A 122 -18.98 -33.35 23.03
C ALA A 122 -18.69 -32.66 24.38
N SER A 123 -19.72 -32.06 24.98
CA SER A 123 -19.71 -31.44 26.32
C SER A 123 -18.81 -30.21 26.53
N PHE A 124 -19.37 -29.01 26.36
CA PHE A 124 -19.58 -28.03 27.46
C PHE A 124 -20.76 -27.09 27.08
N PRO A 125 -21.42 -26.40 28.04
CA PRO A 125 -22.80 -25.96 27.86
C PRO A 125 -23.01 -24.57 27.24
N SER A 126 -23.82 -24.53 26.18
CA SER A 126 -24.94 -23.59 25.98
C SER A 126 -24.85 -22.18 26.60
N LEU A 127 -24.28 -21.25 25.82
CA LEU A 127 -24.96 -19.97 25.57
C LEU A 127 -25.40 -20.00 24.11
N THR A 128 -26.68 -19.72 23.83
CA THR A 128 -27.24 -19.73 22.47
C THR A 128 -26.94 -18.41 21.76
N PRO A 129 -26.19 -18.40 20.65
CA PRO A 129 -26.32 -17.35 19.66
C PRO A 129 -27.71 -17.48 19.00
N ALA A 130 -28.33 -16.36 18.62
CA ALA A 130 -29.26 -16.41 17.49
C ALA A 130 -28.44 -16.79 16.24
N SER A 131 -28.96 -17.66 15.37
CA SER A 131 -28.26 -18.07 14.15
C SER A 131 -28.02 -16.85 13.25
N THR A 132 -26.77 -16.59 12.88
CA THR A 132 -26.45 -15.49 11.98
C THR A 132 -27.12 -15.70 10.61
N ILE A 133 -27.57 -14.62 9.98
CA ILE A 133 -28.28 -14.70 8.67
C ILE A 133 -27.38 -15.40 7.63
N ALA A 134 -26.07 -15.15 7.69
CA ALA A 134 -25.05 -15.75 6.85
C ALA A 134 -24.96 -17.29 6.84
N ASP A 135 -25.59 -18.00 7.79
CA ASP A 135 -25.62 -19.49 7.80
C ASP A 135 -26.72 -20.08 6.89
N LEU A 136 -27.63 -19.25 6.34
CA LEU A 136 -28.77 -19.71 5.52
C LEU A 136 -28.70 -19.34 4.03
N SER A 137 -27.60 -18.79 3.51
CA SER A 137 -27.48 -18.40 2.09
C SER A 137 -27.53 -19.55 1.07
N GLU A 138 -27.79 -20.80 1.51
CA GLU A 138 -28.03 -21.98 0.68
C GLU A 138 -29.51 -22.45 0.68
N ASN A 139 -30.44 -21.83 1.43
CA ASN A 139 -31.83 -22.31 1.57
C ASN A 139 -32.93 -21.23 1.40
N ASN A 140 -33.89 -21.56 0.54
CA ASN A 140 -35.25 -21.02 0.32
C ASN A 140 -35.60 -19.58 0.77
N ASP A 141 -35.90 -18.71 -0.22
CA ASP A 141 -36.28 -17.30 -0.03
C ASP A 141 -37.40 -17.05 1.01
N GLU A 142 -38.40 -17.93 1.11
CA GLU A 142 -39.51 -17.79 2.06
C GLU A 142 -39.04 -17.85 3.53
N GLU A 143 -38.02 -18.66 3.85
CA GLU A 143 -37.47 -18.74 5.21
C GLU A 143 -36.61 -17.51 5.55
N LEU A 144 -36.16 -16.76 4.53
CA LEU A 144 -35.48 -15.47 4.71
C LEU A 144 -36.49 -14.33 4.90
N GLU A 145 -37.57 -14.28 4.12
CA GLU A 145 -38.68 -13.31 4.29
C GLU A 145 -39.30 -13.46 5.71
N ASP A 146 -39.70 -14.68 6.13
CA ASP A 146 -40.23 -14.96 7.49
C ASP A 146 -39.27 -14.55 8.63
N ARG A 147 -37.95 -14.70 8.42
CA ARG A 147 -36.94 -14.33 9.42
C ARG A 147 -36.72 -12.82 9.50
N ILE A 148 -36.83 -12.09 8.38
CA ILE A 148 -36.73 -10.63 8.37
C ILE A 148 -37.95 -10.02 9.07
N ASP A 149 -39.16 -10.51 8.80
CA ASP A 149 -40.40 -10.08 9.46
C ASP A 149 -40.42 -10.37 10.98
N SER A 150 -39.58 -11.29 11.45
CA SER A 150 -39.39 -11.59 12.88
C SER A 150 -38.46 -10.62 13.63
N LEU A 151 -37.75 -9.73 12.91
CA LEU A 151 -36.77 -8.81 13.50
C LEU A 151 -37.44 -7.60 14.20
N PRO A 152 -36.79 -7.02 15.24
CA PRO A 152 -37.23 -5.76 15.84
C PRO A 152 -37.16 -4.59 14.84
N VAL A 153 -38.24 -3.82 14.73
CA VAL A 153 -38.28 -2.57 13.96
C VAL A 153 -37.80 -1.40 14.83
N TYR A 154 -36.92 -0.57 14.27
CA TYR A 154 -36.39 0.64 14.91
C TYR A 154 -36.68 1.90 14.06
N SER A 155 -36.59 3.08 14.66
CA SER A 155 -36.57 4.37 13.94
C SER A 155 -35.14 4.94 13.82
N ILE A 156 -34.92 5.90 12.92
CA ILE A 156 -33.67 6.70 12.88
C ILE A 156 -33.39 7.34 14.24
N ALA A 157 -34.43 7.74 14.99
CA ALA A 157 -34.27 8.29 16.33
C ALA A 157 -33.76 7.26 17.36
N ASP A 158 -33.95 5.95 17.14
CA ASP A 158 -33.41 4.88 17.99
C ASP A 158 -31.97 4.51 17.62
N VAL A 159 -31.67 4.51 16.33
CA VAL A 159 -30.30 4.37 15.81
C VAL A 159 -29.44 5.55 16.28
N ALA A 160 -29.93 6.78 16.19
CA ALA A 160 -29.23 7.99 16.62
C ALA A 160 -28.95 8.07 18.13
N LYS A 161 -29.68 7.34 18.98
CA LYS A 161 -29.36 7.18 20.42
C LYS A 161 -28.15 6.27 20.65
N ASN A 162 -27.90 5.34 19.73
CA ASN A 162 -26.81 4.37 19.77
C ASN A 162 -25.68 4.83 18.84
N ASN A 163 -25.07 5.96 19.17
CA ASN A 163 -24.02 6.60 18.35
C ASN A 163 -22.59 6.40 18.90
N GLY A 164 -22.40 5.44 19.81
CA GLY A 164 -21.11 5.13 20.46
C GLY A 164 -20.61 6.16 21.47
N LYS A 165 -21.25 7.34 21.60
CA LYS A 165 -20.91 8.32 22.65
C LYS A 165 -21.39 7.85 24.02
N ASP A 166 -20.74 8.36 25.06
CA ASP A 166 -21.07 8.10 26.47
C ASP A 166 -21.13 6.60 26.87
N GLY A 167 -20.47 5.73 26.09
CA GLY A 167 -20.46 4.28 26.31
C GLY A 167 -21.67 3.53 25.73
N SER A 168 -22.49 4.17 24.91
CA SER A 168 -23.57 3.50 24.14
C SER A 168 -23.02 2.50 23.12
N ARG A 169 -23.88 1.59 22.63
CA ARG A 169 -23.59 0.78 21.44
C ARG A 169 -23.50 1.70 20.22
N THR A 170 -22.82 1.25 19.17
CA THR A 170 -22.71 1.96 17.88
C THR A 170 -23.57 1.25 16.85
N TRP A 171 -24.71 1.85 16.52
CA TRP A 171 -25.64 1.34 15.52
C TRP A 171 -25.57 2.16 14.22
N MET A 172 -25.93 1.53 13.12
CA MET A 172 -25.93 2.09 11.76
C MET A 172 -27.08 1.50 10.95
N THR A 173 -27.53 2.20 9.90
CA THR A 173 -28.48 1.65 8.92
C THR A 173 -27.86 1.47 7.55
N TYR A 174 -28.35 0.48 6.82
CA TYR A 174 -28.11 0.31 5.38
C TYR A 174 -29.26 -0.49 4.75
N GLY A 175 -29.92 0.05 3.73
CA GLY A 175 -30.89 -0.67 2.90
C GLY A 175 -32.02 -1.35 3.69
N GLY A 176 -32.68 -0.60 4.58
CA GLY A 176 -33.79 -1.08 5.42
C GLY A 176 -33.37 -1.89 6.65
N MET A 177 -32.08 -2.17 6.85
CA MET A 177 -31.56 -2.99 7.94
C MET A 177 -30.80 -2.14 8.98
N VAL A 178 -30.85 -2.57 10.25
CA VAL A 178 -30.15 -1.95 11.39
C VAL A 178 -29.06 -2.88 11.89
N TYR A 179 -27.85 -2.33 12.03
CA TYR A 179 -26.63 -3.06 12.34
C TYR A 179 -25.97 -2.54 13.61
N ASP A 180 -25.57 -3.44 14.51
CA ASP A 180 -24.76 -3.11 15.68
C ASP A 180 -23.28 -3.37 15.39
N VAL A 181 -22.57 -2.31 15.00
CA VAL A 181 -21.17 -2.36 14.57
C VAL A 181 -20.18 -2.15 15.71
N THR A 182 -20.64 -2.06 16.98
CA THR A 182 -19.81 -1.70 18.15
C THR A 182 -18.49 -2.47 18.19
N ASP A 183 -18.56 -3.80 18.05
CA ASP A 183 -17.42 -4.70 18.17
C ASP A 183 -16.57 -4.78 16.87
N PHE A 184 -17.06 -4.18 15.77
CA PHE A 184 -16.36 -4.04 14.49
C PHE A 184 -15.65 -2.69 14.33
N VAL A 185 -16.10 -1.61 15.00
CA VAL A 185 -15.46 -0.27 14.91
C VAL A 185 -13.93 -0.29 15.06
N PRO A 186 -13.32 -1.01 16.03
CA PRO A 186 -11.85 -1.10 16.16
C PRO A 186 -11.16 -1.85 15.00
N ASN A 187 -11.92 -2.67 14.28
CA ASN A 187 -11.45 -3.61 13.26
C ASN A 187 -11.71 -3.13 11.82
N HIS A 188 -12.37 -1.98 11.65
CA HIS A 188 -12.73 -1.45 10.35
C HIS A 188 -11.47 -1.17 9.48
N PRO A 189 -11.39 -1.65 8.22
CA PRO A 189 -10.21 -1.43 7.36
C PRO A 189 -9.89 0.04 7.06
N GLY A 190 -10.90 0.92 7.06
CA GLY A 190 -10.75 2.38 6.97
C GLY A 190 -10.48 3.06 8.33
N GLY A 191 -10.30 2.29 9.41
CA GLY A 191 -10.04 2.78 10.76
C GLY A 191 -11.29 3.28 11.49
N SER A 192 -11.23 3.28 12.82
CA SER A 192 -12.35 3.65 13.69
C SER A 192 -12.86 5.07 13.44
N GLU A 193 -11.94 6.02 13.23
CA GLU A 193 -12.28 7.44 12.97
C GLU A 193 -13.22 7.62 11.76
N LYS A 194 -13.04 6.81 10.69
CA LYS A 194 -13.86 6.91 9.48
C LYS A 194 -15.22 6.25 9.62
N ILE A 195 -15.30 5.06 10.25
CA ILE A 195 -16.59 4.38 10.49
C ILE A 195 -17.43 5.17 11.51
N MET A 196 -16.82 5.75 12.54
CA MET A 196 -17.52 6.58 13.53
C MET A 196 -18.10 7.88 12.97
N MET A 197 -17.79 8.28 11.72
CA MET A 197 -18.47 9.39 11.06
C MET A 197 -19.95 9.09 10.78
N ALA A 198 -20.32 7.81 10.62
CA ALA A 198 -21.68 7.35 10.40
C ALA A 198 -22.37 6.83 11.68
N ALA A 199 -21.77 7.01 12.86
CA ALA A 199 -22.27 6.42 14.11
C ALA A 199 -23.63 6.99 14.50
N GLY A 200 -24.64 6.13 14.59
CA GLY A 200 -26.04 6.51 14.81
C GLY A 200 -26.76 7.03 13.55
N ALA A 201 -26.28 6.69 12.35
CA ALA A 201 -26.82 7.19 11.09
C ALA A 201 -26.79 6.15 9.95
N ALA A 202 -27.33 6.54 8.80
CA ALA A 202 -27.25 5.81 7.53
C ALA A 202 -25.83 5.83 6.96
N ILE A 203 -25.37 4.69 6.42
CA ILE A 203 -24.02 4.56 5.85
C ILE A 203 -24.00 4.77 4.33
N GLU A 204 -25.15 4.78 3.67
CA GLU A 204 -25.34 4.96 2.23
C GLU A 204 -24.59 6.19 1.68
N PRO A 205 -24.64 7.39 2.32
CA PRO A 205 -23.87 8.55 1.85
C PRO A 205 -22.35 8.33 1.92
N PHE A 206 -21.90 7.57 2.93
CA PHE A 206 -20.49 7.23 3.11
C PHE A 206 -20.05 6.15 2.11
N TRP A 207 -20.88 5.16 1.81
CA TRP A 207 -20.58 4.12 0.81
C TRP A 207 -20.62 4.68 -0.62
N HIS A 208 -21.48 5.66 -0.90
CA HIS A 208 -21.50 6.41 -2.15
C HIS A 208 -20.17 7.16 -2.40
N LEU A 209 -19.52 7.69 -1.37
CA LEU A 209 -18.18 8.28 -1.46
C LEU A 209 -17.07 7.20 -1.46
N TYR A 210 -17.16 6.24 -0.55
CA TYR A 210 -16.18 5.17 -0.36
C TYR A 210 -16.60 3.89 -1.08
N ARG A 211 -16.76 3.95 -2.41
CA ARG A 211 -17.25 2.83 -3.26
C ARG A 211 -16.41 1.55 -3.21
N GLN A 212 -15.22 1.62 -2.62
CA GLN A 212 -14.39 0.46 -2.23
C GLN A 212 -15.11 -0.60 -1.37
N HIS A 213 -16.24 -0.29 -0.71
CA HIS A 213 -17.08 -1.29 -0.05
C HIS A 213 -17.78 -2.24 -1.03
N PHE A 214 -18.03 -1.81 -2.27
CA PHE A 214 -18.63 -2.64 -3.33
C PHE A 214 -17.59 -3.47 -4.12
N ALA A 215 -16.29 -3.34 -3.81
CA ALA A 215 -15.22 -4.01 -4.56
C ALA A 215 -15.12 -5.54 -4.31
N SER A 216 -15.93 -6.08 -3.40
CA SER A 216 -16.12 -7.52 -3.15
C SER A 216 -17.31 -7.72 -2.22
N ASP A 217 -17.83 -8.94 -2.12
CA ASP A 217 -18.95 -9.29 -1.22
C ASP A 217 -18.56 -9.21 0.29
N GLN A 218 -17.26 -9.13 0.61
CA GLN A 218 -16.78 -9.26 2.00
C GLN A 218 -17.40 -8.27 3.02
N PRO A 219 -17.67 -6.99 2.69
CA PRO A 219 -18.36 -6.09 3.62
C PRO A 219 -19.80 -6.50 3.88
N MET A 220 -20.57 -6.91 2.86
CA MET A 220 -21.95 -7.37 3.03
C MET A 220 -22.02 -8.64 3.89
N ASN A 221 -21.21 -9.66 3.56
CA ASN A 221 -21.09 -10.91 4.32
C ASN A 221 -20.60 -10.72 5.77
N LEU A 222 -20.11 -9.52 6.13
CA LEU A 222 -19.79 -9.12 7.49
C LEU A 222 -20.94 -8.34 8.14
N MET A 223 -21.61 -7.44 7.41
CA MET A 223 -22.79 -6.71 7.88
C MET A 223 -23.95 -7.66 8.23
N GLU A 224 -24.21 -8.70 7.43
CA GLU A 224 -25.20 -9.76 7.71
C GLU A 224 -25.05 -10.41 9.10
N LYS A 225 -23.84 -10.38 9.69
CA LYS A 225 -23.51 -10.95 11.00
C LYS A 225 -23.66 -9.95 12.15
N MET A 226 -24.02 -8.71 11.82
CA MET A 226 -24.20 -7.58 12.75
C MET A 226 -25.65 -7.04 12.73
N VAL A 227 -26.55 -7.62 11.91
CA VAL A 227 -27.98 -7.25 11.89
C VAL A 227 -28.61 -7.48 13.26
N ILE A 228 -29.33 -6.47 13.75
CA ILE A 228 -30.11 -6.52 15.00
C ILE A 228 -31.59 -6.19 14.80
N GLY A 229 -31.98 -5.66 13.63
CA GLY A 229 -33.33 -5.20 13.36
C GLY A 229 -33.53 -4.69 11.94
N THR A 230 -34.76 -4.26 11.65
CA THR A 230 -35.12 -3.48 10.46
C THR A 230 -35.36 -2.02 10.82
N LEU A 231 -35.26 -1.14 9.83
CA LEU A 231 -35.67 0.26 9.93
C LEU A 231 -37.15 0.37 9.53
N CYS A 232 -37.92 1.28 10.14
CA CYS A 232 -39.29 1.52 9.69
C CYS A 232 -39.33 2.15 8.28
N GLU A 233 -40.30 1.71 7.48
CA GLU A 233 -40.51 2.08 6.06
C GLU A 233 -40.45 3.60 5.85
N GLU A 234 -41.22 4.37 6.64
CA GLU A 234 -41.21 5.84 6.58
C GLU A 234 -39.82 6.46 6.73
N ASP A 235 -38.91 5.87 7.50
CA ASP A 235 -37.55 6.39 7.72
C ASP A 235 -36.56 5.89 6.65
N GLN A 236 -36.78 4.71 6.05
CA GLN A 236 -36.01 4.28 4.87
C GLN A 236 -36.37 5.14 3.65
N ASP A 237 -37.66 5.44 3.42
CA ASP A 237 -38.11 6.35 2.36
C ASP A 237 -37.35 7.68 2.39
N LYS A 238 -37.11 8.23 3.60
CA LYS A 238 -36.36 9.49 3.81
C LYS A 238 -34.87 9.35 3.49
N ILE A 239 -34.28 8.17 3.69
CA ILE A 239 -32.89 7.86 3.31
C ILE A 239 -32.80 7.74 1.79
N ASP A 240 -33.71 6.99 1.17
CA ASP A 240 -33.73 6.76 -0.28
C ASP A 240 -33.99 8.08 -1.04
N GLU A 241 -34.96 8.90 -0.58
CA GLU A 241 -35.18 10.26 -1.06
C GLU A 241 -33.94 11.16 -0.93
N ALA A 242 -33.11 10.96 0.09
CA ALA A 242 -31.87 11.73 0.26
C ALA A 242 -30.75 11.21 -0.63
N MET A 243 -30.67 9.89 -0.82
CA MET A 243 -29.67 9.22 -1.66
C MET A 243 -29.91 9.46 -3.15
N GLU A 244 -31.16 9.53 -3.60
CA GLU A 244 -31.50 9.93 -4.98
C GLU A 244 -30.98 11.34 -5.27
N LYS A 245 -31.27 12.31 -4.38
CA LYS A 245 -30.79 13.70 -4.49
C LYS A 245 -29.26 13.80 -4.44
N ILE A 246 -28.60 13.03 -3.57
CA ILE A 246 -27.12 12.96 -3.53
C ILE A 246 -26.56 12.42 -4.85
N ALA A 247 -27.17 11.39 -5.42
CA ALA A 247 -26.71 10.75 -6.66
C ALA A 247 -27.00 11.58 -7.93
N GLU A 248 -28.10 12.35 -7.96
CA GLU A 248 -28.40 13.27 -9.07
C GLU A 248 -27.56 14.56 -9.04
N GLU A 249 -27.22 15.07 -7.86
CA GLU A 249 -26.54 16.37 -7.72
C GLU A 249 -25.01 16.28 -7.53
N ASN A 250 -24.46 15.19 -6.96
CA ASN A 250 -23.08 15.16 -6.46
C ASN A 250 -22.39 13.76 -6.50
N ASP A 251 -22.24 13.10 -7.65
CA ASP A 251 -21.32 11.93 -7.72
C ASP A 251 -19.87 12.41 -7.48
N PRO A 252 -19.20 11.97 -6.40
CA PRO A 252 -17.86 12.48 -6.07
C PRO A 252 -16.77 12.02 -7.04
N TYR A 253 -17.08 11.13 -7.99
CA TYR A 253 -16.21 10.66 -9.05
C TYR A 253 -16.51 11.26 -10.43
N ASP A 254 -17.51 12.15 -10.59
CA ASP A 254 -17.84 12.78 -11.89
C ASP A 254 -16.68 13.57 -12.49
N LEU A 255 -15.85 14.17 -11.64
CA LEU A 255 -14.69 14.97 -12.03
C LEU A 255 -13.39 14.18 -12.04
N GLU A 256 -13.45 12.84 -12.07
CA GLU A 256 -12.28 11.97 -12.24
C GLU A 256 -11.52 12.25 -13.57
N PRO A 257 -10.18 12.21 -13.58
CA PRO A 257 -9.41 12.30 -14.81
C PRO A 257 -9.72 11.18 -15.82
N THR A 258 -9.49 11.45 -17.11
CA THR A 258 -9.45 10.42 -18.17
C THR A 258 -8.10 9.72 -18.17
N ARG A 259 -8.09 8.38 -18.20
CA ARG A 259 -6.89 7.53 -18.08
C ARG A 259 -6.53 6.88 -19.43
N HIS A 260 -5.27 6.46 -19.59
CA HIS A 260 -4.86 5.76 -20.81
C HIS A 260 -5.46 4.34 -20.86
N PRO A 261 -6.13 3.94 -21.96
CA PRO A 261 -6.93 2.70 -22.01
C PRO A 261 -6.11 1.40 -22.06
N ALA A 262 -4.77 1.48 -22.08
CA ALA A 262 -3.92 0.31 -21.92
C ALA A 262 -3.68 -0.09 -20.46
N LEU A 263 -4.00 0.76 -19.48
CA LEU A 263 -3.84 0.42 -18.06
C LEU A 263 -4.78 -0.72 -17.64
N ILE A 264 -4.26 -1.66 -16.86
CA ILE A 264 -5.05 -2.77 -16.30
C ILE A 264 -5.79 -2.24 -15.07
N VAL A 265 -7.08 -1.90 -15.24
CA VAL A 265 -7.94 -1.39 -14.16
C VAL A 265 -8.41 -2.55 -13.26
N HIS A 266 -8.15 -2.42 -11.95
CA HIS A 266 -8.63 -3.33 -10.90
C HIS A 266 -9.84 -2.77 -10.14
N SER A 267 -9.99 -1.45 -10.12
CA SER A 267 -11.16 -0.71 -9.64
C SER A 267 -11.13 0.66 -10.29
N ASP A 268 -12.28 1.15 -10.73
CA ASP A 268 -12.48 2.46 -11.34
C ASP A 268 -12.79 3.54 -10.29
N GLN A 269 -13.55 3.20 -9.25
CA GLN A 269 -13.97 4.10 -8.18
C GLN A 269 -13.72 3.47 -6.78
N PRO A 270 -12.64 3.86 -6.07
CA PRO A 270 -11.57 4.78 -6.47
C PRO A 270 -10.57 4.16 -7.46
N MET A 271 -10.02 4.97 -8.35
CA MET A 271 -9.18 4.47 -9.45
C MET A 271 -7.91 3.74 -8.95
N ASN A 272 -7.79 2.49 -9.38
CA ASN A 272 -6.68 1.59 -9.09
C ASN A 272 -6.35 0.79 -10.35
N ALA A 273 -5.24 1.13 -11.01
CA ALA A 273 -4.85 0.55 -12.29
C ALA A 273 -3.33 0.40 -12.42
N GLU A 274 -2.86 -0.65 -13.08
CA GLU A 274 -1.43 -0.95 -13.23
C GLU A 274 -0.93 -0.95 -14.68
N VAL A 275 0.39 -0.83 -14.83
CA VAL A 275 1.06 -0.96 -16.13
C VAL A 275 0.93 -2.41 -16.62
N PRO A 276 0.57 -2.66 -17.89
CA PRO A 276 0.69 -4.00 -18.48
C PRO A 276 2.11 -4.53 -18.34
N GLU A 277 2.24 -5.82 -18.01
CA GLU A 277 3.52 -6.46 -17.69
C GLU A 277 4.61 -6.19 -18.75
N GLN A 278 4.23 -6.28 -20.02
CA GLN A 278 5.14 -6.11 -21.16
C GLN A 278 5.63 -4.66 -21.31
N MET A 279 4.85 -3.68 -20.82
CA MET A 279 5.11 -2.25 -20.94
C MET A 279 5.95 -1.68 -19.77
N ILE A 280 6.01 -2.36 -18.61
CA ILE A 280 6.73 -1.90 -17.40
C ILE A 280 8.17 -1.47 -17.73
N THR A 281 8.86 -2.25 -18.55
CA THR A 281 10.29 -2.08 -18.87
C THR A 281 10.55 -1.54 -20.28
N GLU A 282 9.54 -1.09 -21.02
CA GLU A 282 9.75 -0.43 -22.32
C GLU A 282 10.52 0.89 -22.17
N ASN A 283 10.31 1.58 -21.04
CA ASN A 283 10.95 2.86 -20.72
C ASN A 283 11.45 2.88 -19.28
N TYR A 284 12.73 3.21 -19.08
CA TYR A 284 13.33 3.36 -17.74
C TYR A 284 12.66 4.47 -16.92
N ILE A 285 12.17 5.52 -17.59
CA ILE A 285 11.25 6.52 -17.04
C ILE A 285 9.86 6.21 -17.61
N THR A 286 8.94 5.75 -16.77
CA THR A 286 7.57 5.42 -17.15
C THR A 286 6.83 6.70 -17.59
N PRO A 287 6.15 6.72 -18.76
CA PRO A 287 5.33 7.85 -19.19
C PRO A 287 4.23 8.17 -18.16
N PRO A 288 3.90 9.44 -17.85
CA PRO A 288 2.96 9.78 -16.77
C PRO A 288 1.55 9.20 -16.95
N GLU A 289 1.12 9.01 -18.20
CA GLU A 289 -0.15 8.43 -18.61
C GLU A 289 -0.20 6.89 -18.49
N LEU A 290 0.96 6.24 -18.38
CA LEU A 290 1.11 4.81 -18.09
C LEU A 290 1.58 4.53 -16.65
N PHE A 291 2.00 5.53 -15.89
CA PHE A 291 2.46 5.36 -14.51
C PHE A 291 1.32 4.85 -13.62
N TYR A 292 1.55 3.76 -12.88
CA TYR A 292 0.49 3.07 -12.14
C TYR A 292 -0.27 3.98 -11.16
N ILE A 293 -1.57 3.72 -11.01
CA ILE A 293 -2.51 4.55 -10.26
C ILE A 293 -3.00 3.76 -9.05
N ARG A 294 -2.83 4.30 -7.83
CA ARG A 294 -3.47 3.78 -6.60
C ARG A 294 -4.13 4.92 -5.85
N HIS A 295 -5.45 4.98 -5.84
CA HIS A 295 -6.24 5.90 -5.02
C HIS A 295 -7.01 5.17 -3.90
N HIS A 296 -7.29 5.87 -2.80
CA HIS A 296 -8.17 5.39 -1.70
C HIS A 296 -9.54 6.09 -1.71
N HIS A 297 -9.65 7.21 -2.44
CA HIS A 297 -10.75 8.17 -2.47
C HIS A 297 -10.79 8.80 -3.89
N PRO A 298 -11.79 9.63 -4.24
CA PRO A 298 -11.78 10.38 -5.49
C PRO A 298 -10.57 11.32 -5.62
N VAL A 299 -10.22 11.69 -6.86
CA VAL A 299 -9.17 12.66 -7.16
C VAL A 299 -9.68 14.08 -6.93
N PRO A 300 -9.06 14.87 -6.02
CA PRO A 300 -9.37 16.29 -5.85
C PRO A 300 -9.45 17.02 -7.18
N TYR A 301 -10.58 17.70 -7.41
CA TYR A 301 -10.71 18.70 -8.45
C TYR A 301 -10.31 20.06 -7.88
N LEU A 302 -9.58 20.84 -8.68
CA LEU A 302 -9.12 22.18 -8.33
C LEU A 302 -9.25 23.04 -9.58
N SER A 303 -10.05 24.10 -9.52
CA SER A 303 -10.15 25.12 -10.57
C SER A 303 -8.87 25.96 -10.64
N GLU A 304 -8.75 26.81 -11.67
CA GLU A 304 -7.62 27.74 -11.79
C GLU A 304 -7.50 28.67 -10.57
N GLU A 305 -8.62 29.06 -9.96
CA GLU A 305 -8.64 29.90 -8.76
C GLU A 305 -8.27 29.11 -7.50
N ASP A 306 -8.67 27.84 -7.39
CA ASP A 306 -8.24 26.96 -6.29
C ASP A 306 -6.73 26.67 -6.37
N VAL A 307 -6.19 26.45 -7.57
CA VAL A 307 -4.74 26.28 -7.81
C VAL A 307 -3.95 27.56 -7.50
N LYS A 308 -4.53 28.73 -7.79
CA LYS A 308 -3.96 30.04 -7.46
C LYS A 308 -3.96 30.33 -5.95
N ASN A 309 -5.00 29.87 -5.25
CA ASN A 309 -5.12 30.00 -3.80
C ASN A 309 -4.60 28.76 -3.03
N TYR A 310 -4.01 27.79 -3.71
CA TYR A 310 -3.45 26.58 -3.09
C TYR A 310 -2.20 26.91 -2.28
N HIS A 311 -2.26 26.58 -1.00
CA HIS A 311 -1.15 26.68 -0.05
C HIS A 311 -0.91 25.32 0.61
N VAL A 312 0.35 25.02 0.91
CA VAL A 312 0.72 23.96 1.84
C VAL A 312 1.00 24.61 3.19
N LYS A 313 0.25 24.21 4.23
CA LYS A 313 0.43 24.69 5.60
C LYS A 313 1.51 23.88 6.32
N PHE A 314 2.45 24.57 6.96
CA PHE A 314 3.48 24.00 7.81
C PHE A 314 3.26 24.46 9.25
N ASP A 315 3.09 23.51 10.16
CA ASP A 315 2.88 23.74 11.58
C ASP A 315 4.02 23.11 12.38
N LEU A 316 5.02 23.93 12.70
CA LEU A 316 6.20 23.55 13.50
C LEU A 316 6.12 24.15 14.92
N THR A 317 4.94 24.64 15.32
CA THR A 317 4.76 25.35 16.61
C THR A 317 5.09 24.48 17.83
N GLN A 318 4.94 23.16 17.71
CA GLN A 318 5.33 22.17 18.72
C GLN A 318 6.84 22.12 19.03
N TYR A 319 7.70 22.63 18.14
CA TYR A 319 9.16 22.76 18.30
C TYR A 319 9.59 24.23 18.56
N GLY A 320 8.64 25.11 18.92
CA GLY A 320 8.89 26.56 18.96
C GLY A 320 9.15 27.20 17.59
N GLY A 321 9.01 26.43 16.50
CA GLY A 321 9.00 26.91 15.13
C GLY A 321 7.74 27.71 14.78
N LYS A 322 7.58 28.03 13.50
CA LYS A 322 6.47 28.87 13.02
C LYS A 322 5.33 28.02 12.46
N GLU A 323 4.14 28.60 12.49
CA GLU A 323 3.14 28.28 11.48
C GLU A 323 3.39 29.16 10.25
N ILE A 324 3.53 28.55 9.06
CA ILE A 324 3.61 29.26 7.78
C ILE A 324 2.75 28.56 6.71
N GLU A 325 2.26 29.33 5.74
CA GLU A 325 1.56 28.80 4.56
C GLU A 325 2.36 29.18 3.31
N ILE A 326 2.65 28.20 2.45
CA ILE A 326 3.47 28.40 1.25
C ILE A 326 2.59 28.15 0.02
N SER A 327 2.37 29.21 -0.77
CA SER A 327 1.62 29.12 -2.02
C SER A 327 2.35 28.23 -3.04
N LEU A 328 1.62 27.66 -4.00
CA LEU A 328 2.23 26.98 -5.16
C LEU A 328 3.24 27.88 -5.91
N ALA A 329 2.98 29.19 -5.95
CA ALA A 329 3.85 30.16 -6.62
C ALA A 329 5.15 30.40 -5.83
N ASP A 330 5.12 30.36 -4.50
CA ASP A 330 6.29 30.53 -3.64
C ASP A 330 7.13 29.25 -3.53
N LEU A 331 6.48 28.08 -3.46
CA LEU A 331 7.15 26.78 -3.53
C LEU A 331 7.98 26.63 -4.83
N LYS A 332 7.50 27.23 -5.93
CA LYS A 332 8.20 27.29 -7.23
C LYS A 332 9.33 28.34 -7.30
N LYS A 333 9.44 29.27 -6.34
CA LYS A 333 10.58 30.21 -6.21
C LYS A 333 11.75 29.61 -5.43
N LEU A 334 11.50 28.58 -4.62
CA LEU A 334 12.55 27.85 -3.92
C LEU A 334 13.45 27.08 -4.91
N LYS A 335 14.61 26.63 -4.43
CA LYS A 335 15.61 25.92 -5.24
C LYS A 335 15.05 24.57 -5.74
N LYS A 336 14.55 24.57 -6.98
CA LYS A 336 14.16 23.34 -7.68
C LYS A 336 15.32 22.34 -7.71
N VAL A 337 15.01 21.09 -7.40
CA VAL A 337 15.86 19.92 -7.64
C VAL A 337 15.07 18.86 -8.41
N GLU A 338 15.78 17.95 -9.05
CA GLU A 338 15.19 16.79 -9.73
C GLU A 338 15.64 15.49 -9.06
N VAL A 339 14.72 14.55 -8.89
CA VAL A 339 14.97 13.24 -8.29
C VAL A 339 14.29 12.16 -9.12
N VAL A 340 15.08 11.23 -9.67
CA VAL A 340 14.53 10.01 -10.28
C VAL A 340 14.32 8.99 -9.17
N THR A 341 13.09 8.48 -9.01
CA THR A 341 12.79 7.38 -8.09
C THR A 341 11.70 6.48 -8.64
N THR A 342 11.81 5.20 -8.35
CA THR A 342 10.70 4.25 -8.45
C THR A 342 9.75 4.49 -7.28
N LEU A 343 8.44 4.39 -7.54
CA LEU A 343 7.44 4.16 -6.51
C LEU A 343 6.92 2.73 -6.69
N GLN A 344 6.86 1.95 -5.61
CA GLN A 344 6.29 0.61 -5.60
C GLN A 344 5.13 0.56 -4.59
N CYS A 345 3.98 0.05 -5.01
CA CYS A 345 2.89 -0.30 -4.11
C CYS A 345 3.28 -1.49 -3.24
N SER A 346 2.99 -1.46 -1.92
CA SER A 346 3.17 -2.63 -1.05
C SER A 346 2.22 -3.79 -1.39
N GLY A 347 1.22 -3.54 -2.24
CA GLY A 347 0.35 -4.55 -2.82
C GLY A 347 0.88 -5.15 -4.13
N ASN A 348 2.02 -4.70 -4.67
CA ASN A 348 2.55 -5.22 -5.92
C ASN A 348 2.78 -6.74 -5.84
N ARG A 349 2.39 -7.47 -6.88
CA ARG A 349 2.36 -8.95 -6.97
C ARG A 349 1.42 -9.65 -5.99
N ARG A 350 0.37 -9.00 -5.48
CA ARG A 350 -0.64 -9.62 -4.59
C ARG A 350 -1.34 -10.83 -5.22
N SER A 351 -1.57 -10.82 -6.55
CA SER A 351 -2.19 -11.94 -7.25
C SER A 351 -1.50 -13.28 -6.97
N GLY A 352 -0.17 -13.33 -7.05
CA GLY A 352 0.63 -14.55 -6.80
C GLY A 352 0.64 -15.04 -5.35
N TYR A 353 0.11 -14.27 -4.39
CA TYR A 353 -0.15 -14.79 -3.03
C TYR A 353 -1.51 -15.50 -2.96
N ASN A 354 -2.48 -15.09 -3.78
CA ASN A 354 -3.82 -15.69 -3.81
C ASN A 354 -3.80 -17.15 -4.30
N ASP A 355 -2.81 -17.50 -5.13
CA ASP A 355 -2.52 -18.88 -5.57
C ASP A 355 -2.20 -19.84 -4.41
N VAL A 356 -1.70 -19.31 -3.28
CA VAL A 356 -1.42 -20.06 -2.05
C VAL A 356 -2.57 -19.94 -1.05
N LYS A 357 -3.07 -18.72 -0.82
CA LYS A 357 -4.26 -18.44 0.01
C LYS A 357 -4.82 -17.06 -0.34
N LYS A 358 -6.13 -16.98 -0.61
CA LYS A 358 -6.82 -15.70 -0.89
C LYS A 358 -6.55 -14.66 0.20
N THR A 359 -6.01 -13.52 -0.22
CA THR A 359 -5.76 -12.33 0.60
C THR A 359 -6.89 -11.30 0.39
N SER A 360 -6.97 -10.29 1.27
CA SER A 360 -7.89 -9.16 1.09
C SER A 360 -7.26 -8.03 0.25
N GLY A 361 -8.09 -7.20 -0.37
CA GLY A 361 -7.65 -6.02 -1.14
C GLY A 361 -7.15 -6.30 -2.56
N THR A 362 -6.86 -5.23 -3.30
CA THR A 362 -6.63 -5.20 -4.75
C THR A 362 -5.61 -6.24 -5.23
N SER A 363 -6.01 -7.08 -6.20
CA SER A 363 -5.25 -8.25 -6.67
C SER A 363 -4.22 -7.91 -7.76
N TRP A 364 -3.35 -6.93 -7.49
CA TRP A 364 -2.29 -6.48 -8.40
C TRP A 364 -1.46 -7.63 -8.98
N GLY A 365 -1.20 -7.58 -10.28
CA GLY A 365 -0.08 -8.24 -10.94
C GLY A 365 1.25 -7.60 -10.56
N GLN A 366 2.25 -7.61 -11.45
CA GLN A 366 3.56 -7.04 -11.16
C GLN A 366 3.74 -5.56 -11.53
N GLY A 367 2.71 -4.92 -12.10
CA GLY A 367 2.73 -3.57 -12.66
C GLY A 367 2.40 -2.45 -11.68
N ALA A 368 2.17 -2.75 -10.39
CA ALA A 368 1.95 -1.73 -9.35
C ALA A 368 3.28 -1.07 -8.90
N VAL A 369 4.09 -0.68 -9.89
CA VAL A 369 5.43 -0.12 -9.79
C VAL A 369 5.72 0.73 -11.03
N SER A 370 6.33 1.91 -10.86
CA SER A 370 6.73 2.77 -11.97
C SER A 370 7.82 3.76 -11.54
N THR A 371 8.61 4.25 -12.49
CA THR A 371 9.74 5.17 -12.23
C THR A 371 9.53 6.49 -12.94
N ALA A 372 9.74 7.60 -12.24
CA ALA A 372 9.60 8.94 -12.81
C ALA A 372 10.68 9.89 -12.29
N LYS A 373 10.92 10.96 -13.06
CA LYS A 373 11.79 12.08 -12.67
C LYS A 373 10.93 13.19 -12.06
N TRP A 374 10.97 13.35 -10.75
CA TRP A 374 10.15 14.31 -10.02
C TRP A 374 10.90 15.63 -9.85
N GLY A 375 10.22 16.75 -10.09
CA GLY A 375 10.76 18.11 -9.93
C GLY A 375 10.06 18.87 -8.82
N GLY A 376 10.82 19.47 -7.90
CA GLY A 376 10.26 20.11 -6.71
C GLY A 376 11.24 20.86 -5.84
N ALA A 377 10.74 21.47 -4.76
CA ALA A 377 11.56 22.00 -3.68
C ALA A 377 11.94 20.87 -2.70
N ARG A 378 13.10 20.91 -2.05
CA ARG A 378 13.45 19.95 -1.00
C ARG A 378 12.57 20.15 0.22
N LEU A 379 12.11 19.05 0.82
CA LEU A 379 11.32 19.10 2.06
C LEU A 379 12.14 19.73 3.20
N LYS A 380 13.40 19.32 3.33
CA LYS A 380 14.39 19.90 4.26
C LYS A 380 14.43 21.44 4.18
N ASP A 381 14.71 21.98 2.99
CA ASP A 381 14.84 23.43 2.76
C ASP A 381 13.56 24.21 3.14
N VAL A 382 12.39 23.55 3.13
CA VAL A 382 11.09 24.12 3.54
C VAL A 382 10.86 24.00 5.06
N LEU A 383 11.24 22.89 5.67
CA LEU A 383 11.18 22.71 7.13
C LEU A 383 12.14 23.69 7.84
N GLU A 384 13.34 23.93 7.27
CA GLU A 384 14.27 24.97 7.74
C GLU A 384 13.67 26.37 7.64
N LEU A 385 12.93 26.68 6.56
CA LEU A 385 12.23 27.96 6.40
C LEU A 385 11.11 28.16 7.44
N ALA A 386 10.41 27.08 7.81
CA ALA A 386 9.39 27.06 8.85
C ALA A 386 9.98 27.07 10.28
N GLY A 387 11.24 26.68 10.46
CA GLY A 387 11.99 26.81 11.72
C GLY A 387 12.51 25.52 12.35
N LEU A 388 12.53 24.39 11.63
CA LEU A 388 13.26 23.19 12.06
C LEU A 388 14.70 23.28 11.52
N ASP A 389 15.60 23.84 12.33
CA ASP A 389 17.01 24.02 12.01
C ASP A 389 17.90 22.87 12.53
N ASP A 390 17.62 22.33 13.72
CA ASP A 390 18.27 21.14 14.26
C ASP A 390 17.27 19.97 14.45
N PRO A 391 17.38 18.88 13.66
CA PRO A 391 16.52 17.70 13.84
C PRO A 391 16.78 16.95 15.15
N PHE A 392 17.99 17.01 15.72
CA PHE A 392 18.32 16.28 16.95
C PHE A 392 17.72 16.96 18.17
N ALA A 393 17.67 18.30 18.18
CA ALA A 393 16.97 19.04 19.23
C ALA A 393 15.45 18.77 19.23
N ALA A 394 14.84 18.58 18.05
CA ALA A 394 13.45 18.14 17.95
C ALA A 394 13.25 16.71 18.50
N GLU A 395 14.19 15.79 18.21
CA GLU A 395 14.19 14.44 18.78
C GLU A 395 14.40 14.44 20.31
N ASP A 396 15.23 15.34 20.87
CA ASP A 396 15.39 15.55 22.31
C ASP A 396 14.12 16.12 22.99
N GLU A 397 13.34 16.95 22.29
CA GLU A 397 11.99 17.34 22.72
C GLU A 397 10.95 16.20 22.55
N GLY A 398 11.35 15.06 21.97
CA GLY A 398 10.52 13.89 21.74
C GLY A 398 9.61 14.01 20.51
N LEU A 399 9.94 14.87 19.54
CA LEU A 399 9.31 14.90 18.22
C LEU A 399 10.10 13.96 17.30
N GLU A 400 9.47 12.88 16.83
CA GLU A 400 10.13 11.85 16.02
C GLU A 400 9.71 11.91 14.53
N TYR A 401 8.55 12.49 14.22
CA TYR A 401 7.90 12.36 12.91
C TYR A 401 7.54 13.71 12.28
N VAL A 402 7.73 13.78 10.96
CA VAL A 402 7.02 14.72 10.09
C VAL A 402 5.79 14.01 9.53
N ARG A 403 4.62 14.59 9.75
CA ARG A 403 3.33 14.10 9.26
C ARG A 403 2.87 14.93 8.07
N PHE A 404 2.02 14.32 7.24
CA PHE A 404 1.44 14.93 6.05
C PHE A 404 -0.05 14.61 5.98
N GLU A 405 -0.84 15.61 5.65
CA GLU A 405 -2.25 15.47 5.29
C GLU A 405 -2.43 15.80 3.80
N SER A 406 -3.43 15.17 3.19
CA SER A 406 -3.82 15.34 1.79
C SER A 406 -5.21 15.98 1.68
N LEU A 407 -5.49 16.67 0.58
CA LEU A 407 -6.84 17.15 0.25
C LEU A 407 -7.89 16.02 0.16
N ASP A 408 -7.49 14.78 -0.13
CA ASP A 408 -8.39 13.60 -0.08
C ASP A 408 -8.60 13.04 1.34
N GLY A 409 -8.05 13.69 2.37
CA GLY A 409 -8.12 13.26 3.76
C GLY A 409 -7.23 12.07 4.12
N MET A 410 -6.35 11.62 3.23
CA MET A 410 -5.31 10.64 3.57
C MET A 410 -4.23 11.27 4.45
N LYS A 411 -3.84 10.58 5.53
CA LYS A 411 -2.71 10.94 6.40
C LYS A 411 -1.58 9.91 6.32
N SER A 412 -0.33 10.36 6.47
CA SER A 412 0.87 9.51 6.50
C SER A 412 2.02 10.26 7.17
N SER A 413 3.10 9.58 7.56
CA SER A 413 4.28 10.21 8.19
C SER A 413 5.60 9.58 7.76
N ILE A 414 6.69 10.30 7.97
CA ILE A 414 8.09 9.82 7.92
C ILE A 414 8.85 10.33 9.15
N THR A 415 10.01 9.75 9.47
CA THR A 415 10.85 10.23 10.58
C THR A 415 11.48 11.59 10.27
N ILE A 416 11.79 12.38 11.31
CA ILE A 416 12.49 13.66 11.16
C ILE A 416 13.85 13.48 10.47
N ASP A 417 14.66 12.46 10.83
CA ASP A 417 15.85 12.08 10.05
C ASP A 417 15.53 12.01 8.55
N LYS A 418 14.60 11.16 8.11
CA LYS A 418 14.34 10.99 6.67
C LYS A 418 13.89 12.29 5.99
N ALA A 419 13.13 13.13 6.68
CA ALA A 419 12.69 14.43 6.15
C ALA A 419 13.85 15.43 5.99
N MET A 420 14.76 15.48 6.97
CA MET A 420 15.85 16.44 7.09
C MET A 420 17.19 15.96 6.51
N ASN A 421 17.32 14.67 6.19
CA ASN A 421 18.54 14.07 5.70
C ASN A 421 18.97 14.69 4.35
N PRO A 422 20.13 15.37 4.27
CA PRO A 422 20.56 16.07 3.05
C PRO A 422 20.85 15.14 1.87
N TYR A 423 21.02 13.83 2.14
CA TYR A 423 21.18 12.78 1.13
C TYR A 423 19.89 12.01 0.87
N GLY A 424 18.85 12.17 1.70
CA GLY A 424 17.57 11.44 1.62
C GLY A 424 16.67 11.83 0.45
N ASP A 425 16.96 12.96 -0.21
CA ASP A 425 16.30 13.47 -1.43
C ASP A 425 14.77 13.59 -1.35
N CYS A 426 14.21 13.82 -0.15
CA CYS A 426 12.80 14.12 0.04
C CYS A 426 12.43 15.50 -0.56
N ILE A 427 11.39 15.53 -1.39
CA ILE A 427 10.95 16.74 -2.09
C ILE A 427 9.43 16.92 -2.06
N LEU A 428 8.99 18.17 -2.13
CA LEU A 428 7.63 18.57 -2.46
C LEU A 428 7.60 18.84 -3.96
N ALA A 429 7.18 17.83 -4.72
CA ALA A 429 7.18 17.80 -6.17
C ALA A 429 5.93 18.48 -6.75
N TYR A 430 6.15 19.37 -7.71
CA TYR A 430 5.12 20.04 -8.51
C TYR A 430 5.28 19.75 -10.02
N GLU A 431 6.27 18.93 -10.39
CA GLU A 431 6.51 18.41 -11.73
C GLU A 431 6.76 16.89 -11.72
N MET A 432 6.39 16.25 -12.82
CA MET A 432 6.64 14.84 -13.12
C MET A 432 7.18 14.72 -14.55
N ASN A 433 8.29 14.03 -14.72
CA ASN A 433 9.04 13.84 -15.97
C ASN A 433 9.49 15.14 -16.68
N GLY A 434 9.38 16.30 -16.02
CA GLY A 434 9.72 17.62 -16.55
C GLY A 434 8.51 18.47 -16.97
N GLU A 435 7.29 17.93 -16.82
CA GLU A 435 6.03 18.64 -17.05
C GLU A 435 5.25 18.82 -15.75
N THR A 436 4.20 19.66 -15.78
CA THR A 436 3.27 19.83 -14.65
C THR A 436 2.72 18.50 -14.18
N LEU A 437 2.69 18.29 -12.86
CA LEU A 437 2.23 17.04 -12.26
C LEU A 437 0.79 16.71 -12.68
N PRO A 438 0.46 15.48 -13.14
CA PRO A 438 -0.92 15.09 -13.45
C PRO A 438 -1.83 14.99 -12.21
N ARG A 439 -3.15 15.18 -12.38
CA ARG A 439 -4.14 15.08 -11.29
C ARG A 439 -4.09 13.76 -10.54
N ASP A 440 -4.07 12.63 -11.26
CA ASP A 440 -3.97 11.28 -10.68
C ASP A 440 -2.74 11.07 -9.77
N HIS A 441 -1.66 11.80 -10.07
CA HIS A 441 -0.37 11.64 -9.42
C HIS A 441 -0.08 12.69 -8.35
N GLY A 442 -0.97 13.66 -8.13
CA GLY A 442 -0.90 14.58 -6.99
C GLY A 442 -0.88 16.08 -7.31
N PHE A 443 -1.36 16.52 -8.47
CA PHE A 443 -1.45 17.96 -8.80
C PHE A 443 -2.19 18.80 -7.73
N PRO A 444 -1.66 19.95 -7.27
CA PRO A 444 -0.46 20.63 -7.78
C PRO A 444 0.84 20.27 -7.04
N VAL A 445 0.78 19.70 -5.83
CA VAL A 445 1.95 19.31 -5.04
C VAL A 445 1.76 17.94 -4.39
N ARG A 446 2.77 17.08 -4.54
CA ARG A 446 2.91 15.83 -3.77
C ARG A 446 4.21 15.80 -2.98
N LEU A 447 4.24 14.99 -1.93
CA LEU A 447 5.47 14.51 -1.32
C LEU A 447 6.07 13.37 -2.16
N ILE A 448 7.40 13.40 -2.32
CA ILE A 448 8.21 12.27 -2.78
C ILE A 448 9.26 11.95 -1.71
N VAL A 449 9.32 10.67 -1.33
CA VAL A 449 10.20 10.09 -0.30
C VAL A 449 10.98 8.94 -0.94
N PRO A 450 12.15 9.20 -1.54
CA PRO A 450 12.88 8.20 -2.30
C PRO A 450 13.25 6.96 -1.47
N GLY A 451 13.03 5.78 -2.04
CA GLY A 451 13.28 4.50 -1.39
C GLY A 451 12.25 4.06 -0.33
N TYR A 452 11.18 4.82 -0.09
CA TYR A 452 10.08 4.41 0.78
C TYR A 452 8.94 3.77 -0.01
N SER A 453 8.10 2.98 0.67
CA SER A 453 6.86 2.43 0.12
C SER A 453 5.95 3.55 -0.39
N ALA A 454 5.28 3.35 -1.54
CA ALA A 454 4.55 4.42 -2.23
C ALA A 454 3.45 5.09 -1.39
N VAL A 455 2.88 4.39 -0.40
CA VAL A 455 1.92 4.95 0.58
C VAL A 455 2.47 6.15 1.37
N ARG A 456 3.80 6.23 1.57
CA ARG A 456 4.47 7.33 2.28
C ARG A 456 4.74 8.55 1.36
N ASN A 457 4.43 8.44 0.07
CA ASN A 457 4.63 9.49 -0.92
C ASN A 457 3.29 10.25 -1.14
N VAL A 458 2.81 10.92 -0.09
CA VAL A 458 1.47 11.54 -0.02
C VAL A 458 1.23 12.49 -1.19
N LYS A 459 0.04 12.43 -1.80
CA LYS A 459 -0.39 13.29 -2.91
C LYS A 459 -1.20 14.47 -2.38
N TRP A 460 -1.38 15.50 -3.21
CA TRP A 460 -2.32 16.60 -2.92
C TRP A 460 -2.11 17.23 -1.53
N VAL A 461 -0.84 17.44 -1.15
CA VAL A 461 -0.43 17.70 0.25
C VAL A 461 -1.01 19.04 0.73
N SER A 462 -1.81 19.03 1.79
CA SER A 462 -2.46 20.22 2.36
C SER A 462 -1.78 20.72 3.63
N LYS A 463 -1.44 19.82 4.56
CA LYS A 463 -0.75 20.12 5.82
C LYS A 463 0.54 19.30 5.96
N VAL A 464 1.53 19.91 6.61
CA VAL A 464 2.74 19.28 7.16
C VAL A 464 2.89 19.72 8.62
N GLU A 465 3.15 18.78 9.53
CA GLU A 465 3.34 19.08 10.96
C GLU A 465 4.42 18.19 11.59
N LEU A 466 5.00 18.64 12.70
CA LEU A 466 5.86 17.81 13.56
C LEU A 466 5.04 17.08 14.61
N SER A 467 5.48 15.90 15.05
CA SER A 467 4.80 15.17 16.12
C SER A 467 5.68 14.10 16.80
N LYS A 468 5.29 13.75 18.02
CA LYS A 468 5.85 12.66 18.83
C LYS A 468 5.45 11.27 18.34
N TYR A 469 4.42 11.19 17.50
CA TYR A 469 3.85 9.92 17.03
C TYR A 469 3.62 9.95 15.52
N GLU A 470 3.70 8.77 14.88
CA GLU A 470 3.28 8.56 13.51
C GLU A 470 1.88 9.15 13.23
N ALA A 471 1.57 9.50 11.99
CA ALA A 471 0.23 9.98 11.62
C ALA A 471 -0.88 8.99 12.04
N GLU A 472 -2.02 9.52 12.49
CA GLU A 472 -3.21 8.74 12.84
C GLU A 472 -3.82 8.01 11.62
N GLY A 473 -4.80 7.15 11.89
CA GLY A 473 -5.64 6.54 10.86
C GLY A 473 -5.13 5.20 10.28
N PRO A 474 -5.90 4.63 9.33
CA PRO A 474 -5.78 3.23 8.92
C PRO A 474 -4.55 2.90 8.09
N TRP A 475 -3.90 3.89 7.46
CA TRP A 475 -2.83 3.68 6.47
C TRP A 475 -1.41 3.83 7.05
N GLN A 476 -1.30 4.28 8.30
CA GLN A 476 -0.03 4.43 9.03
C GLN A 476 -0.06 3.59 10.30
N ARG A 477 -0.69 4.06 11.39
CA ARG A 477 -0.79 3.28 12.65
C ARG A 477 -1.74 2.09 12.58
N GLY A 478 -2.80 2.14 11.78
CA GLY A 478 -3.74 1.03 11.62
C GLY A 478 -3.16 -0.19 10.89
N LEU A 479 -4.00 -1.23 10.69
CA LEU A 479 -3.58 -2.53 10.16
C LEU A 479 -2.91 -2.47 8.76
N ASN A 480 -3.31 -1.52 7.90
CA ASN A 480 -2.82 -1.47 6.53
C ASN A 480 -1.34 -1.07 6.48
N TYR A 481 -0.62 -1.58 5.47
CA TYR A 481 0.80 -1.27 5.28
C TYR A 481 1.68 -1.67 6.47
N LYS A 482 1.34 -2.76 7.17
CA LYS A 482 2.20 -3.48 8.11
C LYS A 482 2.45 -4.90 7.58
N THR A 483 3.58 -5.52 7.94
CA THR A 483 3.93 -6.89 7.53
C THR A 483 3.67 -7.85 8.69
N LEU A 484 2.76 -8.80 8.48
CA LEU A 484 2.39 -9.81 9.48
C LEU A 484 3.11 -11.14 9.19
N PRO A 485 3.45 -11.95 10.21
CA PRO A 485 4.05 -13.27 9.99
C PRO A 485 2.99 -14.25 9.43
N PRO A 486 3.36 -15.24 8.59
CA PRO A 486 2.40 -16.16 7.96
C PRO A 486 1.55 -17.03 8.91
N SER A 487 1.92 -17.09 10.20
CA SER A 487 1.13 -17.75 11.25
C SER A 487 -0.12 -16.96 11.68
N VAL A 488 -0.18 -15.66 11.38
CA VAL A 488 -1.37 -14.83 11.62
C VAL A 488 -2.39 -15.09 10.52
N THR A 489 -3.47 -15.78 10.88
CA THR A 489 -4.58 -16.09 9.96
C THR A 489 -5.82 -15.21 10.16
N ASP A 490 -5.93 -14.55 11.32
CA ASP A 490 -6.90 -13.49 11.62
C ASP A 490 -6.15 -12.28 12.17
N ALA A 491 -6.38 -11.10 11.58
CA ALA A 491 -5.76 -9.84 12.00
C ALA A 491 -6.16 -9.43 13.43
N LYS A 492 -7.31 -9.87 13.94
CA LYS A 492 -7.75 -9.62 15.33
C LYS A 492 -6.82 -10.24 16.38
N SER A 493 -5.99 -11.20 16.00
CA SER A 493 -4.97 -11.81 16.87
C SER A 493 -3.71 -10.95 17.07
N VAL A 494 -3.62 -9.79 16.41
CA VAL A 494 -2.41 -8.96 16.37
C VAL A 494 -2.58 -7.70 17.22
N ASP A 495 -1.60 -7.48 18.10
CA ASP A 495 -1.36 -6.19 18.73
C ASP A 495 -0.77 -5.21 17.68
N ILE A 496 -1.65 -4.40 17.08
CA ILE A 496 -1.30 -3.51 15.96
C ILE A 496 -0.32 -2.41 16.38
N GLU A 497 -0.38 -1.95 17.63
CA GLU A 497 0.51 -0.90 18.16
C GLU A 497 1.96 -1.38 18.25
N LYS A 498 2.16 -2.67 18.53
CA LYS A 498 3.51 -3.30 18.56
C LYS A 498 4.05 -3.65 17.16
N MET A 499 3.28 -3.49 16.09
CA MET A 499 3.71 -3.84 14.72
C MET A 499 4.23 -2.61 13.97
N PRO A 500 5.49 -2.63 13.47
CA PRO A 500 6.06 -1.48 12.78
C PRO A 500 5.37 -1.22 11.44
N SER A 501 5.14 0.06 11.17
CA SER A 501 4.62 0.57 9.90
C SER A 501 5.62 0.37 8.77
N MET A 502 5.17 -0.06 7.58
CA MET A 502 6.05 -0.26 6.44
C MET A 502 6.52 1.11 5.92
N MET A 503 7.80 1.41 6.14
CA MET A 503 8.43 2.67 5.71
C MET A 503 9.29 2.44 4.46
N VAL A 504 10.40 1.73 4.60
CA VAL A 504 11.35 1.43 3.54
C VAL A 504 10.81 0.33 2.62
N GLY A 505 11.00 0.49 1.30
CA GLY A 505 10.64 -0.56 0.33
C GLY A 505 11.52 -1.82 0.46
N SER A 506 10.90 -2.99 0.29
CA SER A 506 11.60 -4.28 0.16
C SER A 506 12.50 -4.33 -1.09
N ILE A 507 13.29 -5.39 -1.24
CA ILE A 507 13.87 -5.75 -2.53
C ILE A 507 12.84 -6.56 -3.35
N PHE A 508 12.71 -6.24 -4.63
CA PHE A 508 11.84 -6.93 -5.58
C PHE A 508 12.47 -7.00 -6.97
N SER A 509 12.04 -7.99 -7.75
CA SER A 509 12.28 -8.05 -9.19
C SER A 509 11.09 -8.71 -9.90
N GLY A 510 11.05 -8.55 -11.22
CA GLY A 510 10.08 -9.18 -12.10
C GLY A 510 10.63 -9.36 -13.51
N ILE A 511 10.33 -10.51 -14.12
CA ILE A 511 10.57 -10.76 -15.55
C ILE A 511 9.36 -10.19 -16.29
N THR A 512 9.60 -9.40 -17.33
CA THR A 512 8.58 -8.66 -18.09
C THR A 512 8.69 -8.89 -19.60
N ASN A 513 9.80 -9.46 -20.07
CA ASN A 513 10.06 -9.75 -21.47
C ASN A 513 10.76 -11.10 -21.64
N LEU A 514 10.33 -11.88 -22.64
CA LEU A 514 10.93 -13.14 -23.06
C LEU A 514 11.03 -13.13 -24.60
N ASP A 515 12.21 -12.83 -25.13
CA ASP A 515 12.51 -12.93 -26.55
C ASP A 515 13.05 -14.33 -26.87
N PHE A 516 12.20 -15.15 -27.50
CA PHE A 516 12.52 -16.50 -27.98
C PHE A 516 13.18 -16.50 -29.38
N GLY A 517 13.45 -15.32 -29.96
CA GLY A 517 14.05 -15.15 -31.26
C GLY A 517 13.08 -15.36 -32.44
N LYS A 518 13.54 -15.00 -33.65
CA LYS A 518 12.74 -15.00 -34.90
C LYS A 518 12.33 -16.39 -35.44
N HIS A 519 12.48 -17.43 -34.64
CA HIS A 519 12.28 -18.83 -35.03
C HIS A 519 11.34 -19.60 -34.09
N ILE A 520 10.75 -18.92 -33.10
CA ILE A 520 9.83 -19.52 -32.13
C ILE A 520 8.53 -18.71 -32.07
N ASP A 521 7.49 -19.27 -32.67
CA ASP A 521 6.10 -18.81 -32.67
C ASP A 521 5.16 -20.02 -32.49
N ALA A 522 3.84 -19.82 -32.45
CA ALA A 522 2.89 -20.92 -32.27
C ALA A 522 2.88 -21.96 -33.42
N SER A 523 3.47 -21.66 -34.58
CA SER A 523 3.60 -22.59 -35.71
C SER A 523 4.89 -23.44 -35.62
N THR A 524 5.97 -22.85 -35.13
CA THR A 524 7.31 -23.43 -34.99
C THR A 524 7.56 -24.05 -33.61
N ALA A 525 6.79 -23.71 -32.58
CA ALA A 525 6.81 -24.39 -31.28
C ALA A 525 6.68 -25.93 -31.41
N LYS A 526 5.96 -26.41 -32.45
CA LYS A 526 5.77 -27.84 -32.74
C LYS A 526 6.97 -28.52 -33.42
N SER A 527 8.00 -27.79 -33.87
CA SER A 527 9.22 -28.41 -34.39
C SER A 527 10.24 -28.78 -33.31
N TYR A 528 10.12 -28.18 -32.12
CA TYR A 528 10.99 -28.47 -30.98
C TYR A 528 10.56 -29.74 -30.24
N LYS A 529 11.53 -30.45 -29.68
CA LYS A 529 11.38 -31.72 -28.97
C LYS A 529 12.06 -31.65 -27.61
N ALA A 530 11.67 -32.55 -26.70
CA ALA A 530 12.39 -32.73 -25.45
C ALA A 530 13.86 -33.10 -25.72
N GLY A 531 14.79 -32.28 -25.22
CA GLY A 531 16.23 -32.36 -25.48
C GLY A 531 16.78 -31.30 -26.44
N ASP A 532 15.94 -30.58 -27.19
CA ASP A 532 16.40 -29.45 -28.01
C ASP A 532 16.77 -28.26 -27.12
N SER A 533 17.85 -27.55 -27.49
CA SER A 533 18.31 -26.35 -26.79
C SER A 533 17.91 -25.09 -27.56
N ILE A 534 17.26 -24.14 -26.87
CA ILE A 534 16.87 -22.84 -27.41
C ILE A 534 17.52 -21.70 -26.64
N MET A 535 17.87 -20.62 -27.34
CA MET A 535 18.33 -19.38 -26.71
C MET A 535 17.12 -18.49 -26.43
N VAL A 536 16.81 -18.25 -25.16
CA VAL A 536 15.77 -17.29 -24.73
C VAL A 536 16.47 -16.11 -24.07
N LYS A 537 16.18 -14.90 -24.53
CA LYS A 537 16.62 -13.67 -23.88
C LYS A 537 15.51 -13.16 -22.95
N ALA A 538 15.67 -13.41 -21.66
CA ALA A 538 14.82 -12.82 -20.64
C ALA A 538 15.23 -11.36 -20.34
N GLY A 539 14.24 -10.54 -20.00
CA GLY A 539 14.40 -9.16 -19.54
C GLY A 539 13.40 -8.86 -18.44
N GLY A 540 13.72 -7.88 -17.60
CA GLY A 540 12.99 -7.59 -16.36
C GLY A 540 13.46 -6.31 -15.70
N TRP A 541 12.96 -6.07 -14.49
CA TRP A 541 13.34 -4.97 -13.61
C TRP A 541 13.76 -5.51 -12.24
N ALA A 542 14.62 -4.78 -11.53
CA ALA A 542 14.89 -4.99 -10.11
C ALA A 542 14.97 -3.67 -9.33
N TRP A 543 14.45 -3.64 -8.10
CA TRP A 543 14.48 -2.46 -7.23
C TRP A 543 14.64 -2.83 -5.76
N ALA A 544 15.22 -1.93 -4.98
CA ALA A 544 15.24 -2.02 -3.53
C ALA A 544 15.05 -0.64 -2.90
N GLY A 545 14.19 -0.56 -1.89
CA GLY A 545 14.02 0.66 -1.10
C GLY A 545 15.28 1.08 -0.32
N GLY A 546 15.21 2.24 0.33
CA GLY A 546 16.24 2.74 1.24
C GLY A 546 17.57 3.11 0.57
N GLY A 547 17.61 3.31 -0.75
CA GLY A 547 18.81 3.75 -1.47
C GLY A 547 19.78 2.62 -1.81
N ARG A 548 19.38 1.35 -1.60
CA ARG A 548 20.23 0.17 -1.75
C ARG A 548 20.39 -0.19 -3.23
N ASN A 549 21.62 -0.12 -3.75
CA ASN A 549 21.92 -0.55 -5.12
C ASN A 549 21.60 -2.03 -5.33
N ILE A 550 20.99 -2.36 -6.46
CA ILE A 550 20.97 -3.73 -6.98
C ILE A 550 22.36 -4.03 -7.54
N VAL A 551 23.10 -4.92 -6.86
CA VAL A 551 24.48 -5.28 -7.23
C VAL A 551 24.56 -6.53 -8.12
N ARG A 552 23.47 -7.31 -8.20
CA ARG A 552 23.33 -8.49 -9.04
C ARG A 552 21.85 -8.84 -9.22
N VAL A 553 21.50 -9.38 -10.39
CA VAL A 553 20.23 -10.07 -10.65
C VAL A 553 20.60 -11.41 -11.27
N ASP A 554 20.04 -12.50 -10.77
CA ASP A 554 20.30 -13.86 -11.26
C ASP A 554 19.03 -14.46 -11.85
N LEU A 555 19.16 -15.15 -12.97
CA LEU A 555 18.08 -15.77 -13.74
C LEU A 555 18.26 -17.29 -13.77
N THR A 556 17.15 -18.02 -13.73
CA THR A 556 17.08 -19.49 -13.87
C THR A 556 16.10 -19.86 -14.99
N GLY A 557 16.39 -20.95 -15.71
CA GLY A 557 15.47 -21.60 -16.65
C GLY A 557 15.01 -23.00 -16.20
N ASP A 558 15.40 -23.41 -15.00
CA ASP A 558 15.31 -24.79 -14.47
C ASP A 558 14.75 -24.83 -13.03
N ASN A 559 13.88 -23.87 -12.70
CA ASN A 559 13.25 -23.71 -11.38
C ASN A 559 14.23 -23.46 -10.21
N GLY A 560 15.46 -23.06 -10.51
CA GLY A 560 16.46 -22.64 -9.53
C GLY A 560 17.58 -23.64 -9.27
N GLU A 561 17.71 -24.69 -10.09
CA GLU A 561 18.85 -25.62 -10.03
C GLU A 561 20.15 -24.95 -10.50
N THR A 562 20.10 -24.14 -11.57
CA THR A 562 21.23 -23.34 -12.06
C THR A 562 20.86 -21.89 -12.31
N TRP A 563 21.86 -21.01 -12.24
CA TRP A 563 21.69 -19.56 -12.21
C TRP A 563 22.69 -18.86 -13.13
N THR A 564 22.19 -17.96 -13.96
CA THR A 564 22.98 -17.07 -14.83
C THR A 564 22.76 -15.62 -14.39
N THR A 565 23.83 -14.91 -14.04
CA THR A 565 23.75 -13.48 -13.71
C THR A 565 23.40 -12.65 -14.94
N ALA A 566 22.40 -11.77 -14.81
CA ALA A 566 21.95 -10.87 -15.86
C ALA A 566 22.85 -9.62 -16.00
N GLU A 567 22.84 -9.03 -17.19
CA GLU A 567 23.46 -7.74 -17.47
C GLU A 567 22.51 -6.60 -17.03
N ILE A 568 22.96 -5.76 -16.09
CA ILE A 568 22.25 -4.53 -15.72
C ILE A 568 22.51 -3.47 -16.80
N GLN A 569 21.45 -3.04 -17.51
CA GLN A 569 21.58 -2.17 -18.69
C GLN A 569 21.36 -0.69 -18.39
N GLN A 570 20.53 -0.35 -17.40
CA GLN A 570 20.25 1.03 -16.98
C GLN A 570 20.18 1.11 -15.45
N GLY A 571 20.32 2.32 -14.87
CA GLY A 571 20.25 2.53 -13.42
C GLY A 571 21.38 1.94 -12.57
N GLY A 572 22.26 1.11 -13.13
CA GLY A 572 23.42 0.54 -12.43
C GLY A 572 24.51 1.56 -12.05
N ASP A 573 24.47 2.75 -12.64
CA ASP A 573 25.35 3.89 -12.35
C ASP A 573 24.85 4.80 -11.20
N GLN A 574 23.69 4.46 -10.60
CA GLN A 574 23.13 5.21 -9.47
C GLN A 574 24.07 5.29 -8.27
N LYS A 575 24.10 6.48 -7.64
CA LYS A 575 24.97 6.79 -6.51
C LYS A 575 24.76 5.83 -5.35
N PHE A 576 25.86 5.33 -4.77
CA PHE A 576 25.80 4.40 -3.65
C PHE A 576 25.04 4.98 -2.45
N GLY A 577 24.11 4.19 -1.88
CA GLY A 577 23.22 4.64 -0.80
C GLY A 577 22.11 5.62 -1.24
N ARG A 578 22.02 5.93 -2.54
CA ARG A 578 21.01 6.79 -3.18
C ARG A 578 20.53 6.19 -4.50
N ALA A 579 20.50 4.85 -4.58
CA ALA A 579 19.83 4.13 -5.66
C ALA A 579 18.32 4.14 -5.36
N TRP A 580 17.62 5.05 -6.02
CA TRP A 580 16.20 5.33 -5.79
C TRP A 580 15.31 4.73 -6.88
N ALA A 581 15.85 4.52 -8.08
CA ALA A 581 15.18 3.94 -9.24
C ALA A 581 15.57 2.47 -9.45
N TRP A 582 14.74 1.75 -10.20
CA TRP A 582 14.99 0.37 -10.64
C TRP A 582 16.23 0.24 -11.54
N VAL A 583 16.60 -0.99 -11.85
CA VAL A 583 17.62 -1.39 -12.84
C VAL A 583 17.07 -2.45 -13.78
#